data_AF-A0A967H6C9-F1
#
_entry.id   AF-A0A967H6C9-F1
#
_cell.length_a   1.000
_cell.length_b   1.000
_cell.length_c   1.000
_cell.angle_alpha   90.00
_cell.angle_beta   90.00
_cell.angle_gamma   90.00
#
_symmetry.space_group_name_H-M   'P 1'
#
loop_
_entity.id
_entity.type
_entity.pdbx_description
1 polymer ?
#
loop_
_entity_poly.entity_id
_entity_poly.type
_entity_poly.pdbx_seq_one_letter_code
_entity_poly.pdbx_strand_id
1 'polypeptide(L)'
;SFEETAATLPGVKKIERYPTLRGRITAIDGTPVNLAQVAKEVRWAIRGDRFLSYATEMPSDTKIIAGEWWPEDYSGEPQVSLTADLGKGFDVTVGDTLTVNILGRDVTATISSLREVDWSTLDLNFAL
;
A
#
# COMPACT_ATOMS: atom_id res chain seq x y z
N SER A 1 -13.75 4.21 26.28
CA SER A 1 -13.28 3.44 25.10
C SER A 1 -11.77 3.18 25.21
N PHE A 2 -11.17 2.26 24.44
CA PHE A 2 -9.73 1.97 24.49
C PHE A 2 -8.88 3.24 24.37
N GLU A 3 -9.01 3.94 23.26
CA GLU A 3 -9.52 5.30 23.23
C GLU A 3 -9.09 6.31 24.29
N GLU A 4 -10.15 6.78 24.95
CA GLU A 4 -10.14 7.62 26.13
C GLU A 4 -9.15 7.10 27.19
N THR A 5 -9.09 5.78 27.42
CA THR A 5 -8.16 5.20 28.39
C THR A 5 -6.71 5.45 27.98
N ALA A 6 -6.34 5.20 26.72
CA ALA A 6 -5.00 5.44 26.20
C ALA A 6 -4.62 6.93 26.27
N ALA A 7 -5.56 7.82 25.94
CA ALA A 7 -5.34 9.27 25.99
C ALA A 7 -5.06 9.80 27.41
N THR A 8 -5.46 9.06 28.46
CA THR A 8 -5.18 9.44 29.86
C THR A 8 -3.79 9.02 30.34
N LEU A 9 -3.05 8.20 29.59
CA LEU A 9 -1.74 7.69 30.02
C LEU A 9 -0.64 8.73 29.79
N PRO A 10 0.19 9.03 30.82
CA PRO A 10 1.30 9.96 30.67
C PRO A 10 2.33 9.41 29.67
N GLY A 11 2.68 10.21 28.66
CA GLY A 11 3.64 9.86 27.62
C GLY A 11 3.03 9.55 26.25
N VAL A 12 1.71 9.37 26.16
CA VAL A 12 1.00 9.29 24.87
C VAL A 12 0.95 10.67 24.24
N LYS A 13 1.58 10.82 23.07
CA LYS A 13 1.65 12.10 22.33
C LYS A 13 0.80 12.13 21.05
N LYS A 14 0.48 10.96 20.51
CA LYS A 14 -0.20 10.79 19.21
C LYS A 14 -1.01 9.49 19.22
N ILE A 15 -2.25 9.55 18.76
CA ILE A 15 -3.10 8.38 18.50
C ILE A 15 -3.64 8.54 17.09
N GLU A 16 -3.39 7.56 16.22
CA GLU A 16 -3.84 7.57 14.83
C GLU A 16 -4.66 6.32 14.53
N ARG A 17 -5.56 6.45 13.55
CA ARG A 17 -6.31 5.34 12.98
C ARG A 17 -6.03 5.26 11.50
N TYR A 18 -5.76 4.06 11.03
CA TYR A 18 -5.62 3.80 9.61
C TYR A 18 -6.64 2.75 9.19
N PRO A 19 -7.40 2.99 8.11
CA PRO A 19 -8.20 1.95 7.49
C PRO A 19 -7.27 0.86 6.96
N THR A 20 -7.44 -0.38 7.44
CA THR A 20 -6.63 -1.51 7.00
C THR A 20 -7.46 -2.75 6.73
N LEU A 21 -6.98 -3.56 5.79
CA LEU A 21 -7.48 -4.90 5.50
C LEU A 21 -6.31 -5.85 5.28
N ARG A 22 -6.57 -7.16 5.28
CA ARG A 22 -5.56 -8.14 4.87
C ARG A 22 -5.74 -8.53 3.42
N GLY A 23 -4.61 -8.60 2.72
CA GLY A 23 -4.55 -9.15 1.38
C GLY A 23 -3.14 -9.55 0.98
N ARG A 24 -3.03 -10.13 -0.22
CA ARG A 24 -1.75 -10.56 -0.80
C ARG A 24 -1.72 -10.26 -2.29
N ILE A 25 -0.54 -9.93 -2.81
CA ILE A 25 -0.34 -9.78 -4.25
C ILE A 25 -0.37 -11.16 -4.90
N THR A 26 -1.20 -11.35 -5.93
CA THR A 26 -1.35 -12.61 -6.68
C THR A 26 -0.85 -12.51 -8.11
N ALA A 27 -0.85 -11.31 -8.72
CA ALA A 27 -0.22 -11.06 -10.01
C ALA A 27 0.40 -9.66 -10.08
N ILE A 28 1.45 -9.55 -10.89
CA ILE A 28 2.16 -8.31 -11.22
C ILE A 28 2.08 -8.17 -12.74
N ASP A 29 1.47 -7.10 -13.20
CA ASP A 29 1.19 -6.81 -14.61
C ASP A 29 0.66 -8.02 -15.39
N GLY A 30 -0.44 -8.61 -14.87
CA GLY A 30 -1.06 -9.82 -15.42
C GLY A 30 -0.26 -11.12 -15.24
N THR A 31 1.00 -11.07 -14.80
CA THR A 31 1.84 -12.24 -14.57
C THR A 31 1.67 -12.75 -13.14
N PRO A 32 1.24 -14.02 -12.94
CA PRO A 32 1.14 -14.61 -11.60
C PRO A 32 2.45 -14.51 -10.82
N VAL A 33 2.39 -14.19 -9.52
CA VAL A 33 3.59 -13.93 -8.70
C VAL A 33 4.57 -15.11 -8.59
N ASN A 34 4.11 -16.34 -8.87
CA ASN A 34 4.97 -17.54 -8.92
C ASN A 34 5.76 -17.66 -10.23
N LEU A 35 5.40 -16.89 -11.26
CA LEU A 35 6.07 -16.82 -12.56
C LEU A 35 6.78 -15.46 -12.75
N ALA A 36 6.37 -14.42 -12.02
CA ALA A 36 6.94 -13.09 -12.11
C ALA A 36 8.40 -13.05 -11.62
N GLN A 37 9.23 -12.27 -12.32
CA GLN A 37 10.60 -12.01 -11.89
C GLN A 37 10.62 -10.88 -10.86
N VAL A 38 10.82 -11.23 -9.58
CA VAL A 38 10.82 -10.26 -8.48
C VAL A 38 12.20 -10.17 -7.82
N ALA A 39 12.70 -8.94 -7.70
CA ALA A 39 13.98 -8.65 -7.09
C ALA A 39 14.03 -9.12 -5.62
N LYS A 40 15.22 -9.56 -5.17
CA LYS A 40 15.37 -10.32 -3.91
C LYS A 40 14.96 -9.53 -2.68
N GLU A 41 15.30 -8.25 -2.69
CA GLU A 41 15.06 -7.24 -1.67
C GLU A 41 13.57 -6.99 -1.42
N VAL A 42 12.71 -7.17 -2.43
CA VAL A 42 11.26 -6.91 -2.33
C VAL A 42 10.41 -8.18 -2.35
N ARG A 43 11.02 -9.36 -2.45
CA ARG A 43 10.29 -10.64 -2.45
C ARG A 43 9.42 -10.86 -1.21
N TRP A 44 9.66 -10.14 -0.12
CA TRP A 44 8.79 -10.18 1.06
C TRP A 44 7.36 -9.70 0.75
N ALA A 45 7.17 -8.83 -0.24
CA ALA A 45 5.88 -8.20 -0.54
C ALA A 45 4.88 -9.18 -1.19
N ILE A 46 5.39 -10.19 -1.89
CA ILE A 46 4.57 -11.25 -2.51
C ILE A 46 4.43 -12.50 -1.63
N ARG A 47 4.94 -12.47 -0.39
CA ARG A 47 4.89 -13.61 0.54
C ARG A 47 3.79 -13.44 1.58
N GLY A 48 2.71 -14.19 1.41
CA GLY A 48 1.61 -14.29 2.36
C GLY A 48 0.76 -13.03 2.45
N ASP A 49 -0.18 -13.05 3.40
CA ASP A 49 -1.09 -11.94 3.65
C ASP A 49 -0.43 -10.84 4.48
N ARG A 50 -0.74 -9.59 4.16
CA ARG A 50 -0.18 -8.39 4.79
C ARG A 50 -1.27 -7.37 5.02
N PHE A 51 -1.02 -6.43 5.91
CA PHE A 51 -1.88 -5.25 6.03
C PHE A 51 -1.71 -4.37 4.79
N LEU A 52 -2.83 -4.01 4.20
CA LEU A 52 -2.97 -3.06 3.11
C LEU A 52 -3.81 -1.90 3.62
N SER A 53 -3.52 -0.68 3.17
CA SER A 53 -4.39 0.46 3.44
C SER A 53 -5.40 0.65 2.32
N TYR A 54 -6.56 1.19 2.67
CA TYR A 54 -7.56 1.70 1.72
C TYR A 54 -7.87 3.18 2.03
N ALA A 55 -6.87 3.92 2.51
CA ALA A 55 -7.02 5.33 2.85
C ALA A 55 -7.43 6.13 1.61
N THR A 56 -8.50 6.92 1.74
CA THR A 56 -8.93 7.84 0.68
C THR A 56 -7.95 9.01 0.55
N GLU A 57 -7.52 9.56 1.69
CA GLU A 57 -6.58 10.67 1.77
C GLU A 57 -5.13 10.19 1.74
N MET A 58 -4.26 10.95 1.08
CA MET A 58 -2.82 10.69 1.06
C MET A 58 -2.23 10.97 2.45
N PRO A 59 -1.46 10.04 3.05
CA PRO A 59 -0.77 10.30 4.30
C PRO A 59 0.17 11.51 4.19
N SER A 60 0.25 12.33 5.24
CA SER A 60 0.99 13.60 5.22
C SER A 60 2.51 13.46 5.04
N ASP A 61 3.05 12.30 5.38
CA ASP A 61 4.47 11.93 5.24
C ASP A 61 4.78 11.23 3.90
N THR A 62 3.76 11.02 3.06
CA THR A 62 3.94 10.40 1.74
C THR A 62 4.46 11.41 0.72
N LYS A 63 5.51 11.00 0.00
CA LYS A 63 6.05 11.75 -1.13
C LYS A 63 5.87 10.99 -2.43
N ILE A 64 5.04 11.51 -3.33
CA ILE A 64 4.87 10.96 -4.67
C ILE A 64 6.14 11.24 -5.49
N ILE A 65 6.66 10.20 -6.14
CA ILE A 65 7.81 10.29 -7.04
C ILE A 65 7.41 10.14 -8.51
N ALA A 66 6.25 9.53 -8.79
CA ALA A 66 5.67 9.41 -10.12
C ALA A 66 4.16 9.22 -10.03
N GLY A 67 3.43 9.73 -11.03
CA GLY A 67 1.97 9.65 -11.09
C GLY A 67 1.29 10.62 -10.14
N GLU A 68 0.04 10.34 -9.80
CA GLU A 68 -0.83 11.23 -9.03
C GLU A 68 -1.65 10.43 -8.01
N TRP A 69 -1.94 11.05 -6.87
CA TRP A 69 -2.93 10.50 -5.94
C TRP A 69 -4.32 10.67 -6.54
N TRP A 70 -5.23 9.75 -6.27
CA TRP A 70 -6.62 9.87 -6.72
C TRP A 70 -7.33 11.03 -6.01
N PRO A 71 -8.33 11.66 -6.65
CA PRO A 71 -9.18 12.64 -5.97
C PRO A 71 -10.07 11.95 -4.92
N GLU A 72 -10.56 12.72 -3.95
CA GLU A 72 -11.37 12.21 -2.83
C GLU A 72 -12.69 11.55 -3.28
N ASP A 73 -13.26 12.02 -4.40
CA ASP A 73 -14.50 11.52 -5.01
C ASP A 73 -14.27 10.48 -6.11
N TYR A 74 -13.07 9.89 -6.18
CA TYR A 74 -12.75 8.90 -7.20
C TYR A 74 -13.65 7.65 -7.11
N SER A 75 -14.36 7.36 -8.20
CA SER A 75 -15.26 6.21 -8.31
C SER A 75 -15.01 5.35 -9.56
N GLY A 76 -13.79 5.45 -10.12
CA GLY A 76 -13.41 4.75 -11.34
C GLY A 76 -12.93 3.31 -11.08
N GLU A 77 -12.18 2.79 -12.05
CA GLU A 77 -11.51 1.49 -11.93
C GLU A 77 -10.57 1.45 -10.71
N PRO A 78 -10.36 0.29 -10.07
CA PRO A 78 -9.51 0.22 -8.89
C PRO A 78 -8.10 0.79 -9.15
N GLN A 79 -7.61 1.62 -8.23
CA GLN A 79 -6.28 2.19 -8.26
C GLN A 79 -5.46 1.74 -7.06
N VAL A 80 -4.14 1.77 -7.21
CA VAL A 80 -3.20 1.46 -6.13
C VAL A 80 -2.02 2.43 -6.15
N SER A 81 -1.61 2.86 -4.95
CA SER A 81 -0.36 3.57 -4.74
C SER A 81 0.69 2.59 -4.24
N LEU A 82 1.79 2.45 -4.98
CA LEU A 82 2.83 1.48 -4.67
C LEU A 82 4.09 2.20 -4.17
N THR A 83 4.74 1.61 -3.18
CA THR A 83 6.07 2.08 -2.77
C THR A 83 7.09 1.96 -3.91
N ALA A 84 7.97 2.96 -4.02
CA ALA A 84 8.93 3.10 -5.11
C ALA A 84 9.92 1.93 -5.20
N ASP A 85 10.33 1.37 -4.06
CA ASP A 85 11.20 0.20 -4.00
C ASP A 85 10.50 -1.04 -4.57
N LEU A 86 9.22 -1.23 -4.27
CA LEU A 86 8.40 -2.28 -4.88
C LEU A 86 8.22 -2.06 -6.38
N GLY A 87 7.92 -0.84 -6.83
CA GLY A 87 7.82 -0.53 -8.25
C GLY A 87 9.08 -0.94 -9.01
N LYS A 88 10.25 -0.54 -8.50
CA LYS A 88 11.54 -0.94 -9.06
C LYS A 88 11.79 -2.46 -8.99
N GLY A 89 11.50 -3.09 -7.87
CA GLY A 89 11.79 -4.50 -7.66
C GLY A 89 10.81 -5.46 -8.35
N PHE A 90 9.64 -4.97 -8.74
CA PHE A 90 8.66 -5.66 -9.58
C PHE A 90 8.81 -5.33 -11.07
N ASP A 91 9.67 -4.36 -11.42
CA ASP A 91 9.83 -3.83 -12.78
C ASP A 91 8.52 -3.26 -13.36
N VAL A 92 7.80 -2.47 -12.55
CA VAL A 92 6.54 -1.83 -12.91
C VAL A 92 6.58 -0.31 -12.70
N THR A 93 5.72 0.38 -13.44
CA THR A 93 5.58 1.83 -13.48
C THR A 93 4.11 2.25 -13.34
N VAL A 94 3.86 3.57 -13.34
CA VAL A 94 2.50 4.11 -13.34
C VAL A 94 1.79 3.69 -14.63
N GLY A 95 0.58 3.15 -14.49
CA GLY A 95 -0.21 2.60 -15.60
C GLY A 95 -0.20 1.07 -15.68
N ASP A 96 0.80 0.41 -15.10
CA ASP A 96 0.83 -1.05 -14.98
C ASP A 96 -0.13 -1.53 -13.88
N THR A 97 -0.36 -2.84 -13.79
CA THR A 97 -1.37 -3.40 -12.89
C THR A 97 -0.81 -4.27 -11.78
N LEU A 98 -1.51 -4.29 -10.64
CA LEU A 98 -1.32 -5.28 -9.58
C LEU A 98 -2.64 -5.98 -9.29
N THR A 99 -2.61 -7.30 -9.19
CA THR A 99 -3.75 -8.07 -8.68
C THR A 99 -3.50 -8.44 -7.23
N VAL A 100 -4.46 -8.08 -6.38
CA VAL A 100 -4.43 -8.34 -4.94
C VAL A 100 -5.63 -9.19 -4.57
N ASN A 101 -5.39 -10.28 -3.84
CA ASN A 101 -6.45 -11.06 -3.21
C ASN A 101 -6.83 -10.42 -1.87
N ILE A 102 -8.08 -10.01 -1.72
CA ILE A 102 -8.66 -9.45 -0.51
C ILE A 102 -9.87 -10.31 -0.13
N LEU A 103 -9.81 -10.92 1.06
CA LEU A 103 -10.90 -11.77 1.59
C LEU A 103 -11.36 -12.85 0.58
N GLY A 104 -10.41 -13.43 -0.16
CA GLY A 104 -10.67 -14.49 -1.14
C GLY A 104 -11.09 -13.99 -2.53
N ARG A 105 -11.16 -12.67 -2.76
CA ARG A 105 -11.49 -12.08 -4.07
C ARG A 105 -10.28 -11.39 -4.66
N ASP A 106 -9.98 -11.69 -5.92
CA ASP A 106 -8.94 -10.98 -6.66
C ASP A 106 -9.48 -9.64 -7.18
N VAL A 107 -8.74 -8.58 -6.89
CA VAL A 107 -8.99 -7.22 -7.37
C VAL A 107 -7.76 -6.78 -8.12
N THR A 108 -7.92 -6.48 -9.41
CA THR A 108 -6.85 -5.88 -10.22
C THR A 108 -6.99 -4.37 -10.16
N ALA A 109 -5.90 -3.70 -9.81
CA ALA A 109 -5.83 -2.25 -9.70
C ALA A 109 -4.68 -1.71 -10.55
N THR A 110 -4.92 -0.53 -11.14
CA THR A 110 -3.89 0.21 -11.89
C THR A 110 -3.02 1.00 -10.93
N ILE A 111 -1.71 0.94 -11.10
CA ILE A 111 -0.76 1.75 -10.35
C ILE A 111 -0.93 3.20 -10.79
N SER A 112 -1.54 4.04 -9.94
CA SER A 112 -1.75 5.46 -10.22
C SER A 112 -0.61 6.34 -9.71
N SER A 113 0.10 5.88 -8.68
CA SER A 113 1.26 6.57 -8.13
C SER A 113 2.33 5.62 -7.61
N LEU A 114 3.57 6.06 -7.73
CA LEU A 114 4.71 5.52 -7.00
C LEU A 114 5.14 6.52 -5.94
N ARG A 115 5.38 6.04 -4.71
CA ARG A 115 5.69 6.89 -3.57
C ARG A 115 6.92 6.44 -2.79
N GLU A 116 7.65 7.40 -2.28
CA GLU A 116 8.71 7.18 -1.30
C GLU A 116 8.08 7.14 0.10
N VAL A 117 8.50 6.16 0.90
CA VAL A 117 8.10 6.01 2.30
C VAL A 117 9.34 6.17 3.16
N ASP A 118 9.28 7.10 4.10
CA ASP A 118 10.32 7.26 5.10
C ASP A 118 10.05 6.31 6.27
N TRP A 119 10.69 5.14 6.24
CA TRP A 119 10.58 4.15 7.30
C TRP A 119 11.22 4.59 8.64
N SER A 120 11.91 5.73 8.69
CA SER A 120 12.54 6.24 9.90
C SER A 120 11.57 6.99 10.83
N THR A 121 10.40 7.41 10.33
CA THR A 121 9.48 8.31 11.05
C THR A 121 8.72 7.66 12.19
N LEU A 122 8.84 6.35 12.43
CA LEU A 122 7.98 5.57 13.35
C LEU A 122 6.47 5.68 13.05
N ASP A 123 6.09 6.37 11.97
CA ASP A 123 4.72 6.46 11.50
C ASP A 123 4.33 5.14 10.81
N LEU A 124 3.04 4.81 10.89
CA LEU A 124 2.52 3.58 10.33
C LEU A 124 2.48 3.69 8.81
N ASN A 125 3.22 2.82 8.15
CA ASN A 125 3.36 2.82 6.70
C ASN A 125 2.96 1.49 6.07
N PHE A 126 2.51 1.56 4.82
CA PHE A 126 2.01 0.42 4.05
C PHE A 126 2.72 0.30 2.71
N ALA A 127 2.92 -0.93 2.26
CA ALA A 127 3.49 -1.24 0.95
C ALA A 127 2.55 -0.85 -0.21
N LEU A 128 1.25 -0.98 0.05
CA LEU A 128 0.09 -0.73 -0.80
C LEU A 128 -0.91 0.08 0.04
#